data_AF-A0A1W9MNS5-F1
#
_entry.id   AF-A0A1W9MNS5-F1
#
_cell.length_a   1.000
_cell.length_b   1.000
_cell.length_c   1.000
_cell.angle_alpha   90.00
_cell.angle_beta   90.00
_cell.angle_gamma   90.00
#
_symmetry.space_group_name_H-M   'P 1'
#
loop_
_entity.id
_entity.type
_entity.pdbx_description
1 polymer ?
#
loop_
_entity_poly.entity_id
_entity_poly.type
_entity_poly.pdbx_seq_one_letter_code
_entity_poly.pdbx_strand_id
1 'polypeptide(L)'
;GTISLLSYISIIEISEKSDIICFEEPENFIHARLLEFLIDLFKESDAQIILTTHSLPLIDLCSPEDIIIVEKEKGKTKARRIQNREEFKKFLDENGLTLGEVYYSSELKDE
;
A
#
# COMPACT_ATOMS: atom_id res chain seq x y z
N GLY A 1 12.36 13.86 2.18
CA GLY A 1 11.84 13.89 0.80
C GLY A 1 12.91 13.60 -0.22
N THR A 2 13.64 14.60 -0.70
CA THR A 2 14.47 14.49 -1.92
C THR A 2 15.51 13.37 -1.89
N ILE A 3 16.26 13.22 -0.79
CA ILE A 3 17.26 12.15 -0.66
C ILE A 3 16.59 10.78 -0.66
N SER A 4 15.50 10.61 0.10
CA SER A 4 14.73 9.36 0.15
C SER A 4 14.23 8.97 -1.25
N LEU A 5 13.66 9.92 -1.98
CA LEU A 5 13.16 9.68 -3.33
C LEU A 5 14.28 9.25 -4.29
N LEU A 6 15.43 9.94 -4.24
CA LEU A 6 16.59 9.56 -5.04
C LEU A 6 17.07 8.14 -4.69
N SER A 7 17.11 7.79 -3.40
CA SER A 7 17.47 6.44 -2.95
C SER A 7 16.49 5.38 -3.45
N TYR A 8 15.18 5.66 -3.43
CA TYR A 8 14.15 4.73 -3.90
C TYR A 8 14.26 4.50 -5.41
N ILE A 9 14.42 5.56 -6.20
CA ILE A 9 14.66 5.44 -7.64
C ILE A 9 15.93 4.63 -7.90
N SER A 10 17.01 4.93 -7.17
CA SER A 10 18.30 4.26 -7.37
C SER A 10 18.24 2.76 -7.05
N ILE A 11 17.58 2.35 -5.96
CA ILE A 11 17.48 0.93 -5.60
C ILE A 11 16.59 0.15 -6.57
N ILE A 12 15.53 0.77 -7.08
CA ILE A 12 14.62 0.14 -8.03
C ILE A 12 15.31 -0.06 -9.38
N GLU A 13 16.02 0.95 -9.88
CA GLU A 13 16.72 0.88 -11.17
C GLU A 13 17.82 -0.18 -11.21
N ILE A 14 18.48 -0.46 -10.09
CA ILE A 14 19.53 -1.49 -10.02
C ILE A 14 19.02 -2.87 -9.62
N SER A 15 17.74 -2.99 -9.28
CA SER A 15 17.17 -4.24 -8.80
C SER A 15 16.90 -5.22 -9.94
N GLU A 16 17.04 -6.51 -9.65
CA GLU A 16 16.70 -7.58 -10.56
C GLU A 16 15.36 -8.21 -10.17
N LYS A 17 14.73 -8.91 -11.12
CA LYS A 17 13.42 -9.55 -10.94
C LYS A 17 13.33 -10.53 -9.75
N SER A 18 14.45 -11.13 -9.34
CA SER A 18 14.49 -12.04 -8.20
C SER A 18 14.54 -11.33 -6.84
N ASP A 19 14.72 -10.02 -6.83
CA ASP A 19 14.90 -9.26 -5.59
C ASP A 19 13.57 -9.02 -4.86
N ILE A 20 13.68 -8.92 -3.54
CA ILE A 20 12.59 -8.47 -2.67
C ILE A 20 13.07 -7.21 -1.96
N ILE A 21 12.36 -6.10 -2.15
CA ILE A 21 12.70 -4.81 -1.55
C ILE A 21 11.60 -4.43 -0.57
N CYS A 22 12.00 -4.18 0.68
CA CYS A 22 11.09 -3.80 1.76
C CYS A 22 11.26 -2.33 2.13
N PHE A 23 10.18 -1.56 2.10
CA PHE A 23 10.15 -0.17 2.56
C PHE A 23 9.30 -0.02 3.83
N GLU A 24 9.83 0.70 4.81
CA GLU A 24 9.09 1.06 6.01
C GLU A 24 8.65 2.52 5.90
N GLU A 25 7.34 2.75 5.81
CA GLU A 25 6.71 4.08 5.65
C GLU A 25 7.40 4.97 4.60
N PRO A 26 7.51 4.52 3.33
CA PRO A 26 8.27 5.24 2.31
C PRO A 26 7.75 6.66 2.03
N GLU A 27 6.48 6.93 2.33
CA GLU A 27 5.83 8.24 2.22
C GLU A 27 6.37 9.29 3.21
N ASN A 28 7.11 8.86 4.24
CA ASN A 28 7.60 9.77 5.26
C ASN A 28 8.50 10.87 4.66
N PHE A 29 8.20 12.12 5.03
CA PHE A 29 8.86 13.31 4.53
C PHE A 29 8.74 13.53 3.00
N ILE A 30 7.82 12.84 2.33
CA ILE A 30 7.46 13.06 0.92
C ILE A 30 6.22 13.96 0.86
N HIS A 31 6.23 14.91 -0.08
CA HIS A 31 5.10 15.80 -0.29
C HIS A 31 3.93 15.02 -0.91
N ALA A 32 2.68 15.24 -0.46
CA ALA A 32 1.50 14.47 -0.89
C ALA A 32 1.35 14.33 -2.43
N ARG A 33 1.61 15.41 -3.18
CA ARG A 33 1.65 15.41 -4.67
C ARG A 33 2.63 14.42 -5.33
N LEU A 34 3.55 13.82 -4.58
CA LEU A 34 4.52 12.84 -5.09
C LEU A 34 4.16 11.40 -4.70
N LEU A 35 3.06 11.18 -3.96
CA LEU A 35 2.65 9.82 -3.56
C LEU A 35 2.22 8.98 -4.76
N GLU A 36 1.52 9.57 -5.73
CA GLU A 36 1.19 8.90 -7.00
C GLU A 36 2.46 8.45 -7.72
N PHE A 37 3.41 9.38 -7.91
CA PHE A 37 4.71 9.05 -8.50
C PHE A 37 5.45 7.93 -7.75
N LEU A 38 5.38 7.94 -6.42
CA LEU A 38 6.03 6.92 -5.59
C LEU A 38 5.40 5.53 -5.80
N ILE A 39 4.07 5.47 -5.90
CA ILE A 39 3.35 4.20 -6.14
C ILE A 39 3.58 3.69 -7.55
N ASP A 40 3.57 4.57 -8.55
CA ASP A 40 3.89 4.21 -9.93
C ASP A 40 5.31 3.65 -10.03
N LEU A 41 6.28 4.31 -9.41
CA LEU A 41 7.67 3.85 -9.32
C LEU A 41 7.77 2.44 -8.71
N PHE A 42 6.99 2.13 -7.67
CA PHE A 42 6.98 0.80 -7.05
C PHE A 42 6.29 -0.26 -7.92
N LYS A 43 5.25 0.12 -8.68
CA LYS A 43 4.54 -0.79 -9.59
C LYS A 43 5.32 -1.10 -10.86
N GLU A 44 6.17 -0.19 -11.31
CA GLU A 44 7.03 -0.37 -12.48
C GLU A 44 8.30 -1.20 -12.20
N SER A 45 8.60 -1.45 -10.92
CA SER A 45 9.73 -2.28 -10.50
C SER A 45 9.58 -3.74 -10.96
N ASP A 46 10.66 -4.31 -11.52
CA ASP A 46 10.74 -5.75 -11.81
C ASP A 46 10.87 -6.61 -10.54
N ALA A 47 11.40 -6.03 -9.45
CA ALA A 47 11.53 -6.67 -8.14
C ALA A 47 10.20 -6.71 -7.37
N GLN A 48 10.06 -7.65 -6.44
CA GLN A 48 8.91 -7.71 -5.53
C GLN A 48 9.04 -6.62 -4.45
N ILE A 49 8.13 -5.65 -4.48
CA ILE A 49 8.07 -4.59 -3.47
C ILE A 49 7.13 -4.97 -2.34
N ILE A 50 7.60 -4.82 -1.10
CA ILE A 50 6.79 -4.91 0.12
C ILE A 50 6.92 -3.58 0.86
N LEU A 51 5.82 -2.97 1.24
CA LEU A 51 5.86 -1.74 2.02
C LEU A 51 4.90 -1.77 3.20
N THR A 52 5.23 -1.03 4.26
CA THR A 52 4.32 -0.76 5.37
C THR A 52 3.92 0.71 5.35
N THR A 53 2.67 0.98 5.67
CA THR A 53 2.12 2.33 5.68
C THR A 53 0.99 2.45 6.69
N HIS A 54 0.88 3.63 7.30
CA HIS A 54 -0.31 4.08 8.02
C HIS A 54 -1.02 5.24 7.29
N SER A 55 -0.55 5.61 6.09
CA SER A 55 -1.03 6.74 5.31
C SER A 55 -2.27 6.36 4.50
N LEU A 56 -3.43 6.89 4.90
CA LEU A 56 -4.68 6.71 4.13
C LEU A 56 -4.55 7.18 2.67
N PRO A 57 -3.93 8.35 2.37
CA PRO A 57 -3.72 8.77 0.98
C PRO A 57 -2.87 7.80 0.15
N LEU A 58 -1.93 7.08 0.76
CA LEU A 58 -1.14 6.08 0.04
C LEU A 58 -1.97 4.81 -0.19
N ILE A 59 -2.75 4.40 0.81
CA ILE A 59 -3.69 3.28 0.72
C ILE A 59 -4.70 3.51 -0.40
N ASP A 60 -5.21 4.74 -0.55
CA ASP A 60 -6.15 5.13 -1.62
C ASP A 60 -5.59 4.97 -3.04
N LEU A 61 -4.26 4.95 -3.20
CA LEU A 61 -3.58 4.77 -4.48
C LEU A 61 -3.26 3.29 -4.79
N CYS A 62 -3.51 2.39 -3.84
CA CYS A 62 -3.30 0.96 -3.98
C CYS A 62 -4.55 0.24 -4.46
N SER A 63 -4.40 -0.94 -5.06
CA SER A 63 -5.54 -1.81 -5.33
C SER A 63 -5.83 -2.71 -4.12
N PRO A 64 -7.09 -3.13 -3.88
CA PRO A 64 -7.43 -4.07 -2.81
C PRO A 64 -6.66 -5.40 -2.83
N GLU A 65 -6.14 -5.80 -3.99
CA GLU A 65 -5.27 -6.98 -4.14
C GLU A 65 -3.88 -6.82 -3.52
N ASP A 66 -3.37 -5.59 -3.48
CA ASP A 66 -2.04 -5.25 -2.97
C ASP A 66 -2.03 -5.20 -1.44
N ILE A 67 -3.20 -5.05 -0.82
CA ILE A 67 -3.32 -4.82 0.63
C ILE A 67 -3.26 -6.12 1.43
N ILE A 68 -2.40 -6.10 2.44
CA ILE A 68 -2.41 -7.04 3.56
C ILE A 68 -2.67 -6.23 4.82
N ILE A 69 -3.79 -6.52 5.47
CA ILE A 69 -4.18 -5.91 6.74
C ILE A 69 -3.50 -6.66 7.86
N VAL A 70 -2.77 -5.94 8.71
CA VAL A 70 -2.03 -6.50 9.85
C VAL A 70 -2.58 -5.92 11.14
N GLU A 71 -3.15 -6.78 11.98
CA GLU A 71 -3.80 -6.40 13.24
C GLU A 71 -3.27 -7.25 14.41
N LYS A 72 -3.42 -6.73 15.63
CA LYS A 72 -3.11 -7.46 16.86
C LYS A 72 -4.39 -7.96 17.51
N GLU A 73 -4.62 -9.27 17.47
CA GLU A 73 -5.77 -9.92 18.09
C GLU A 73 -5.34 -10.81 19.25
N LYS A 74 -5.91 -10.60 20.45
CA LYS A 74 -5.64 -11.43 21.64
C LYS A 74 -4.14 -11.66 21.91
N GLY A 75 -3.32 -10.64 21.66
CA GLY A 75 -1.87 -10.69 21.85
C GLY A 75 -1.07 -11.34 20.72
N LYS A 76 -1.71 -11.72 19.61
CA LYS A 76 -1.07 -12.33 18.42
C LYS A 76 -1.23 -11.43 17.20
N THR A 77 -0.25 -11.44 16.32
CA THR A 77 -0.36 -10.79 15.00
C THR A 77 -1.23 -11.63 14.08
N LYS A 78 -2.18 -10.97 13.42
CA LYS A 78 -3.02 -11.52 12.36
C LYS A 78 -2.80 -10.71 11.11
N ALA A 79 -2.48 -11.39 10.02
CA ALA A 79 -2.34 -10.79 8.71
C ALA A 79 -3.36 -11.44 7.78
N ARG A 80 -4.13 -10.63 7.05
CA ARG A 80 -5.14 -11.12 6.11
C ARG A 80 -5.18 -10.24 4.87
N ARG A 81 -5.66 -10.82 3.78
CA ARG A 81 -5.95 -10.10 2.54
C ARG A 81 -7.46 -9.92 2.43
N ILE A 82 -7.87 -8.82 1.80
CA ILE A 82 -9.26 -8.54 1.46
C ILE A 82 -9.80 -9.70 0.60
N GLN A 83 -10.89 -10.33 1.04
CA GLN A 83 -11.60 -11.38 0.28
C GLN A 83 -12.54 -10.73 -0.74
N ASN A 84 -13.07 -11.52 -1.68
CA ASN A 84 -14.07 -11.07 -2.68
C ASN A 84 -13.74 -9.72 -3.34
N ARG A 85 -12.49 -9.55 -3.79
CA ARG A 85 -11.94 -8.26 -4.26
C ARG A 85 -12.78 -7.53 -5.31
N GLU A 86 -13.45 -8.26 -6.20
CA GLU A 86 -14.34 -7.66 -7.21
C GLU A 86 -15.61 -7.06 -6.59
N GLU A 87 -16.20 -7.75 -5.61
CA GLU A 87 -17.36 -7.28 -4.88
C GLU A 87 -16.99 -6.07 -4.02
N PHE A 88 -15.83 -6.13 -3.38
CA PHE A 88 -15.31 -5.01 -2.59
C PHE A 88 -15.03 -3.76 -3.44
N LYS A 89 -14.43 -3.92 -4.64
CA LYS A 89 -14.26 -2.80 -5.59
C LYS A 89 -15.61 -2.18 -5.97
N LYS A 90 -16.62 -3.00 -6.24
CA LYS A 90 -17.99 -2.50 -6.53
C LYS A 90 -18.60 -1.77 -5.33
N PHE A 91 -18.43 -2.29 -4.12
CA PHE A 91 -18.91 -1.65 -2.91
C PHE A 91 -18.31 -0.25 -2.74
N LEU A 92 -17.01 -0.09 -2.98
CA LEU A 92 -16.35 1.22 -2.95
C LEU A 92 -16.95 2.17 -3.98
N ASP A 93 -17.10 1.71 -5.23
CA ASP A 93 -17.63 2.52 -6.33
C ASP A 93 -19.09 2.94 -6.11
N GLU A 94 -19.95 2.01 -5.65
CA GLU A 94 -21.38 2.26 -5.43
C GLU A 94 -21.65 3.24 -4.28
N ASN A 95 -20.79 3.23 -3.26
CA ASN A 95 -20.91 4.09 -2.09
C ASN A 95 -20.04 5.36 -2.16
N GLY A 96 -19.21 5.50 -3.20
CA GLY A 96 -18.28 6.62 -3.35
C GLY A 96 -17.23 6.69 -2.25
N LEU A 97 -16.82 5.53 -1.71
CA LEU A 97 -15.88 5.41 -0.61
C LEU A 97 -14.47 5.13 -1.12
N THR A 98 -13.46 5.63 -0.41
CA THR A 98 -12.07 5.28 -0.68
C THR A 98 -11.59 4.09 0.13
N LEU A 99 -10.53 3.44 -0.33
CA LEU A 99 -9.94 2.29 0.36
C LEU A 99 -9.44 2.63 1.76
N GLY A 100 -8.84 3.82 1.91
CA GLY A 100 -8.40 4.40 3.17
C GLY A 100 -9.55 4.70 4.12
N GLU A 101 -10.70 5.17 3.61
CA GLU A 101 -11.90 5.39 4.42
C GLU A 101 -12.43 4.08 5.00
N VAL A 102 -12.56 3.02 4.19
CA VAL A 102 -13.04 1.71 4.66
C VAL A 102 -12.01 1.03 5.57
N TYR A 103 -10.72 1.25 5.33
CA TYR A 103 -9.66 0.83 6.25
C TYR A 103 -9.78 1.50 7.62
N TYR A 104 -10.12 2.78 7.66
CA TYR A 104 -10.31 3.52 8.90
C TYR A 104 -11.64 3.16 9.61
N SER A 105 -12.70 2.85 8.85
CA SER A 105 -14.07 2.63 9.38
C SER A 105 -14.23 1.33 10.20
N SER A 106 -13.20 0.47 10.26
CA SER A 106 -13.27 -0.88 10.85
C SER A 106 -14.20 -1.87 10.13
N GLU A 107 -14.84 -1.48 9.01
CA GLU A 107 -15.68 -2.37 8.20
C GLU A 107 -14.87 -3.46 7.52
N LEU A 108 -13.57 -3.22 7.27
CA LEU A 108 -12.67 -4.26 6.81
C LEU A 108 -12.55 -5.43 7.80
N LYS A 109 -12.95 -5.34 9.08
CA LYS A 109 -12.69 -6.42 10.07
C LYS A 109 -13.42 -7.72 9.80
N ASP A 110 -14.53 -7.68 9.06
CA ASP A 110 -15.42 -8.82 8.84
C ASP A 110 -15.43 -9.34 7.38
N GLU A 111 -14.60 -8.78 6.50
CA GLU A 111 -14.41 -9.18 5.08
C GLU A 111 -12.99 -9.74 4.78
#